data_AF-A0A3E0QBV1-F1
#
_entry.id   AF-A0A3E0QBV1-F1
#
_cell.length_a   1.000
_cell.length_b   1.000
_cell.length_c   1.000
_cell.angle_alpha   90.00
_cell.angle_beta   90.00
_cell.angle_gamma   90.00
#
_symmetry.space_group_name_H-M   'P 1'
#
loop_
_entity.id
_entity.type
_entity.pdbx_description
1 polymer ?
#
loop_
_entity_poly.entity_id
_entity_poly.type
_entity_poly.pdbx_seq_one_letter_code
_entity_poly.pdbx_strand_id
1 'polypeptide(L)'
;MKTPLLKNQVIKIFQKFGLSKDHALISANALINAELVGAYGHGLSRLKMYCDRISKKVINPKPKIKIKKVSSSISHIDANNSIGFVAADLGIKTAIKHAQKTGIGMVAVKNSGHYGLSGYYAEQAVKKNLIAMI
;
A
#
# COMPACT_ATOMS: atom_id res chain seq x y z
N MET A 1 9.61 17.96 -14.86
CA MET A 1 8.57 16.91 -14.67
C MET A 1 7.55 17.39 -13.64
N LYS A 2 6.24 17.38 -13.95
CA LYS A 2 5.15 17.90 -13.05
C LYS A 2 4.80 16.94 -11.88
N THR A 3 5.67 16.00 -11.55
CA THR A 3 5.43 14.89 -10.62
C THR A 3 4.97 15.33 -9.22
N PRO A 4 5.57 16.36 -8.58
CA PRO A 4 5.12 16.83 -7.28
C PRO A 4 3.69 17.40 -7.30
N LEU A 5 3.35 18.14 -8.37
CA LEU A 5 2.02 18.72 -8.54
C LEU A 5 0.96 17.62 -8.71
N LEU A 6 1.25 16.63 -9.55
CA LEU A 6 0.35 15.51 -9.82
C LEU A 6 0.12 14.66 -8.57
N LYS A 7 1.19 14.34 -7.83
CA LYS A 7 1.08 13.64 -6.54
C LYS A 7 0.17 14.41 -5.57
N ASN A 8 0.35 15.72 -5.44
CA ASN A 8 -0.49 16.55 -4.58
C ASN A 8 -1.96 16.54 -5.00
N GLN A 9 -2.27 16.51 -6.30
CA GLN A 9 -3.64 16.36 -6.79
C GLN A 9 -4.24 15.00 -6.39
N VAL A 10 -3.49 13.90 -6.57
CA VAL A 10 -3.94 12.55 -6.20
C VAL A 10 -4.22 12.46 -4.68
N ILE A 11 -3.35 13.05 -3.85
CA ILE A 11 -3.56 13.11 -2.40
C ILE A 11 -4.88 13.83 -2.08
N LYS A 12 -5.10 15.02 -2.66
CA LYS A 12 -6.34 15.80 -2.47
C LYS A 12 -7.58 15.01 -2.89
N ILE A 13 -7.50 14.27 -4.00
CA ILE A 13 -8.59 13.41 -4.47
C ILE A 13 -8.88 12.34 -3.41
N PHE A 14 -7.91 11.55 -2.99
CA PHE A 14 -8.14 10.51 -1.99
C PHE A 14 -8.66 11.05 -0.66
N GLN A 15 -8.21 12.22 -0.21
CA GLN A 15 -8.73 12.89 0.97
C GLN A 15 -10.21 13.27 0.82
N LYS A 16 -10.64 13.74 -0.37
CA LYS A 16 -12.07 13.98 -0.65
C LYS A 16 -12.91 12.70 -0.56
N PHE A 17 -12.32 11.54 -0.86
CA PHE A 17 -12.96 10.22 -0.66
C PHE A 17 -12.77 9.67 0.78
N GLY A 18 -12.28 10.49 1.72
CA GLY A 18 -12.28 10.18 3.15
C GLY A 18 -11.05 9.45 3.67
N LEU A 19 -10.02 9.21 2.84
CA LEU A 19 -8.74 8.68 3.33
C LEU A 19 -8.06 9.70 4.27
N SER A 20 -7.36 9.21 5.29
CA SER A 20 -6.47 10.04 6.09
C SER A 20 -5.33 10.62 5.23
N LYS A 21 -4.68 11.68 5.71
CA LYS A 21 -3.52 12.28 5.04
C LYS A 21 -2.44 11.24 4.72
N ASP A 22 -2.14 10.36 5.67
CA ASP A 22 -1.11 9.34 5.50
C ASP A 22 -1.52 8.25 4.51
N HIS A 23 -2.77 7.78 4.59
CA HIS A 23 -3.29 6.79 3.63
C HIS A 23 -3.34 7.34 2.20
N ALA A 24 -3.73 8.61 2.05
CA ALA A 24 -3.73 9.29 0.76
C ALA A 24 -2.31 9.45 0.22
N LEU A 25 -1.33 9.78 1.06
CA LEU A 25 0.08 9.89 0.67
C LEU A 25 0.66 8.54 0.22
N ILE A 26 0.43 7.46 0.98
CA ILE A 26 0.86 6.11 0.61
C ILE A 26 0.28 5.71 -0.75
N SER A 27 -1.03 5.89 -0.92
CA SER A 27 -1.73 5.54 -2.15
C SER A 27 -1.24 6.37 -3.35
N ALA A 28 -1.02 7.67 -3.15
CA ALA A 28 -0.50 8.54 -4.19
C ALA A 28 0.94 8.17 -4.60
N ASN A 29 1.81 7.83 -3.64
CA ASN A 29 3.17 7.40 -3.94
C ASN A 29 3.19 6.12 -4.78
N ALA A 30 2.36 5.14 -4.45
CA ALA A 30 2.26 3.88 -5.22
C ALA A 30 1.76 4.11 -6.65
N LEU A 31 0.70 4.92 -6.82
CA LEU A 31 0.17 5.26 -8.15
C LEU A 31 1.20 6.02 -9.00
N ILE A 32 1.85 7.04 -8.42
CA ILE A 32 2.85 7.83 -9.13
C ILE A 32 4.09 7.00 -9.45
N ASN A 33 4.50 6.09 -8.56
CA ASN A 33 5.60 5.17 -8.87
C ASN A 33 5.28 4.30 -10.09
N ALA A 34 4.08 3.75 -10.17
CA ALA A 34 3.64 2.95 -11.32
C ALA A 34 3.70 3.75 -12.64
N GLU A 35 3.35 5.05 -12.63
CA GLU A 35 3.54 5.93 -13.78
C GLU A 35 5.03 6.10 -14.16
N LEU A 36 5.89 6.32 -13.17
CA LEU A 36 7.32 6.59 -13.39
C LEU A 36 8.07 5.38 -13.96
N VAL A 37 7.61 4.16 -13.65
CA VAL A 37 8.24 2.92 -14.13
C VAL A 37 7.54 2.34 -15.38
N GLY A 38 6.61 3.09 -15.99
CA GLY A 38 5.91 2.68 -17.22
C GLY A 38 4.82 1.63 -17.02
N ALA A 39 4.47 1.29 -15.78
CA ALA A 39 3.41 0.34 -15.43
C ALA A 39 2.03 1.02 -15.37
N TYR A 40 1.64 1.72 -16.44
CA TYR A 40 0.45 2.58 -16.48
C TYR A 40 -0.85 1.87 -16.09
N GLY A 41 -0.96 0.56 -16.36
CA GLY A 41 -2.10 -0.28 -15.96
C GLY A 41 -2.29 -0.42 -14.44
N HIS A 42 -1.29 -0.04 -13.63
CA HIS A 42 -1.34 -0.01 -12.16
C HIS A 42 -1.24 1.43 -11.61
N GLY A 43 -1.06 2.43 -12.48
CA GLY A 43 -0.96 3.85 -12.15
C GLY A 43 -2.31 4.59 -12.20
N LEU A 44 -2.29 5.84 -12.66
CA LEU A 44 -3.41 6.78 -12.64
C LEU A 44 -4.63 6.29 -13.41
N SER A 45 -4.45 5.40 -14.40
CA SER A 45 -5.57 4.71 -15.07
C SER A 45 -6.51 4.01 -14.08
N ARG A 46 -6.02 3.59 -12.90
CA ARG A 46 -6.79 2.94 -11.84
C ARG A 46 -7.38 3.91 -10.81
N LEU A 47 -7.01 5.20 -10.82
CA LEU A 47 -7.43 6.15 -9.79
C LEU A 47 -8.96 6.22 -9.65
N LYS A 48 -9.68 6.34 -10.78
CA LYS A 48 -11.15 6.38 -10.78
C LYS A 48 -11.74 5.11 -10.17
N MET A 49 -11.21 3.94 -10.52
CA MET A 49 -11.67 2.66 -9.98
C MET A 49 -11.57 2.62 -8.44
N TYR A 50 -10.47 3.12 -7.86
CA TYR A 50 -10.36 3.18 -6.39
C TYR A 50 -11.38 4.13 -5.78
N CYS A 51 -11.57 5.31 -6.37
CA CYS A 51 -12.55 6.29 -5.91
C CYS A 51 -13.98 5.71 -5.94
N ASP A 52 -14.35 5.07 -7.06
CA ASP A 52 -15.65 4.41 -7.24
C ASP A 52 -15.87 3.31 -6.18
N ARG A 53 -14.83 2.51 -5.88
CA ARG A 53 -14.91 1.44 -4.87
C ARG A 53 -15.02 1.97 -3.44
N ILE A 54 -14.42 3.12 -3.14
CA ILE A 54 -14.61 3.81 -1.86
C ILE A 54 -16.06 4.32 -1.76
N SER A 55 -16.58 4.99 -2.80
CA SER A 55 -17.97 5.47 -2.84
C SER A 55 -18.99 4.35 -2.68
N LYS A 56 -18.71 3.18 -3.28
CA LYS A 56 -19.55 1.97 -3.15
C LYS A 56 -19.35 1.23 -1.82
N LYS A 57 -18.57 1.78 -0.88
CA LYS A 57 -18.26 1.20 0.45
C LYS A 57 -17.61 -0.19 0.40
N VAL A 58 -17.03 -0.56 -0.75
CA VAL A 58 -16.24 -1.80 -0.91
C VAL A 58 -14.84 -1.63 -0.33
N ILE A 59 -14.32 -0.40 -0.37
CA ILE A 59 -13.10 -0.01 0.33
C ILE A 59 -13.50 0.85 1.54
N ASN A 60 -12.98 0.49 2.71
CA ASN A 60 -13.10 1.27 3.93
C ASN A 60 -12.03 2.38 3.94
N PRO A 61 -12.41 3.68 3.83
CA PRO A 61 -11.45 4.78 3.80
C PRO A 61 -10.85 5.09 5.18
N LYS A 62 -11.48 4.62 6.27
CA LYS A 62 -11.06 4.81 7.67
C LYS A 62 -10.92 3.45 8.39
N PRO A 63 -10.02 2.58 7.90
CA PRO A 63 -9.87 1.23 8.41
C PRO A 63 -9.23 1.24 9.81
N LYS A 64 -9.78 0.42 10.72
CA LYS A 64 -9.11 0.06 11.97
C LYS A 64 -8.29 -1.20 11.74
N ILE A 65 -7.06 -1.02 11.25
CA ILE A 65 -6.14 -2.12 10.91
C ILE A 65 -5.61 -2.75 12.20
N LYS A 66 -5.55 -4.09 12.24
CA LYS A 66 -5.02 -4.84 13.39
C LYS A 66 -3.86 -5.72 12.95
N ILE A 67 -2.74 -5.63 13.68
CA ILE A 67 -1.58 -6.49 13.48
C ILE A 67 -1.53 -7.49 14.64
N LYS A 68 -1.59 -8.78 14.32
CA LYS A 68 -1.36 -9.86 15.26
C LYS A 68 0.05 -10.42 15.03
N LYS A 69 0.88 -10.40 16.07
CA LYS A 69 2.15 -11.12 16.05
C LYS A 69 1.89 -12.61 16.24
N VAL A 70 2.39 -13.44 15.32
CA VAL A 70 2.30 -14.91 15.39
C VAL A 70 3.60 -15.46 15.98
N SER A 71 4.74 -14.96 15.53
CA SER A 71 6.07 -15.27 16.09
C SER A 71 7.00 -14.06 15.98
N SER A 72 8.28 -14.20 16.32
CA SER A 72 9.30 -13.17 16.11
C SER A 72 9.48 -12.78 14.64
N SER A 73 9.20 -13.71 13.73
CA SER A 73 9.40 -13.56 12.27
C SER A 73 8.09 -13.42 11.49
N ILE A 74 6.94 -13.75 12.12
CA ILE A 74 5.65 -13.89 11.43
C ILE A 74 4.59 -12.97 12.03
N SER A 75 3.87 -12.24 11.17
CA SER A 75 2.69 -11.46 11.54
C SER A 75 1.50 -11.73 10.63
N HIS A 76 0.31 -11.50 11.15
CA HIS A 76 -0.93 -11.51 10.39
C HIS A 76 -1.64 -10.17 10.56
N ILE A 77 -2.02 -9.55 9.44
CA ILE A 77 -2.66 -8.25 9.39
C ILE A 77 -4.10 -8.41 8.92
N ASP A 78 -5.05 -7.95 9.73
CA ASP A 78 -6.42 -7.70 9.29
C ASP A 78 -6.52 -6.24 8.87
N ALA A 79 -6.62 -6.00 7.57
CA ALA A 79 -6.59 -4.66 7.00
C ALA A 79 -7.96 -3.98 7.00
N ASN A 80 -9.01 -4.63 7.54
CA ASN A 80 -10.35 -4.05 7.73
C ASN A 80 -10.91 -3.37 6.47
N ASN A 81 -10.81 -4.08 5.35
CA ASN A 81 -11.19 -3.64 4.00
C ASN A 81 -10.54 -2.31 3.56
N SER A 82 -9.34 -2.00 4.07
CA SER A 82 -8.61 -0.82 3.66
C SER A 82 -8.28 -0.80 2.17
N ILE A 83 -7.91 0.36 1.66
CA ILE A 83 -7.32 0.44 0.32
C ILE A 83 -6.05 -0.39 0.28
N GLY A 84 -5.89 -1.22 -0.76
CA GLY A 84 -4.83 -2.22 -0.82
C GLY A 84 -3.43 -1.63 -0.67
N PHE A 85 -3.23 -0.38 -1.13
CA PHE A 85 -1.93 0.28 -1.04
C PHE A 85 -1.42 0.41 0.40
N VAL A 86 -2.32 0.74 1.33
CA VAL A 86 -2.01 0.93 2.75
C VAL A 86 -1.74 -0.41 3.42
N ALA A 87 -2.54 -1.43 3.09
CA ALA A 87 -2.36 -2.77 3.61
C ALA A 87 -1.02 -3.38 3.18
N ALA A 88 -0.66 -3.24 1.89
CA ALA A 88 0.60 -3.73 1.34
C ALA A 88 1.82 -2.97 1.89
N ASP A 89 1.74 -1.64 2.04
CA ASP A 89 2.80 -0.82 2.65
C ASP A 89 3.06 -1.24 4.10
N LEU A 90 2.00 -1.46 4.88
CA LEU A 90 2.13 -1.96 6.24
C LEU A 90 2.69 -3.39 6.29
N GLY A 91 2.25 -4.24 5.36
CA GLY A 91 2.72 -5.62 5.22
C GLY A 91 4.23 -5.68 4.98
N ILE A 92 4.72 -4.98 3.95
CA ILE A 92 6.13 -5.02 3.60
C ILE A 92 7.02 -4.39 4.67
N LYS A 93 6.60 -3.27 5.29
CA LYS A 93 7.34 -2.66 6.41
C LYS A 93 7.44 -3.60 7.61
N THR A 94 6.38 -4.35 7.89
CA THR A 94 6.37 -5.36 8.95
C THR A 94 7.30 -6.52 8.62
N ALA A 95 7.27 -7.02 7.38
CA ALA A 95 8.14 -8.10 6.92
C ALA A 95 9.62 -7.69 6.97
N ILE A 96 9.98 -6.50 6.47
CA ILE A 96 11.34 -5.95 6.54
C ILE A 96 11.82 -5.89 7.99
N LYS A 97 10.99 -5.36 8.91
CA LYS A 97 11.34 -5.27 10.33
C LYS A 97 11.65 -6.64 10.95
N HIS A 98 10.85 -7.65 10.61
CA HIS A 98 11.07 -9.02 11.08
C HIS A 98 12.32 -9.65 10.49
N ALA A 99 12.53 -9.49 9.17
CA ALA A 99 13.70 -10.02 8.47
C ALA A 99 15.01 -9.43 9.01
N GLN A 100 15.06 -8.12 9.24
CA GLN A 100 16.23 -7.46 9.84
C GLN A 100 16.56 -7.98 11.25
N LYS A 101 15.55 -8.44 11.99
CA LYS A 101 15.74 -8.95 13.36
C LYS A 101 16.06 -10.45 13.40
N THR A 102 15.52 -11.24 12.47
CA THR A 102 15.47 -12.71 12.61
C THR A 102 15.94 -13.47 11.36
N GLY A 103 16.42 -12.76 10.33
CA GLY A 103 16.82 -13.34 9.05
C GLY A 103 15.66 -13.54 8.06
N ILE A 104 14.42 -13.71 8.54
CA ILE A 104 13.23 -13.85 7.69
C ILE A 104 12.04 -13.07 8.26
N GLY A 105 11.19 -12.55 7.37
CA GLY A 105 9.93 -11.91 7.73
C GLY A 105 8.81 -12.39 6.84
N MET A 106 7.76 -12.95 7.43
CA MET A 106 6.57 -13.40 6.71
C MET A 106 5.34 -12.69 7.24
N VAL A 107 4.55 -12.09 6.34
CA VAL A 107 3.35 -11.35 6.73
C VAL A 107 2.19 -11.75 5.84
N ALA A 108 1.15 -12.31 6.45
CA ALA A 108 -0.13 -12.55 5.78
C ALA A 108 -1.04 -11.33 5.98
N VAL A 109 -1.76 -10.91 4.94
CA VAL A 109 -2.71 -9.79 5.00
C VAL A 109 -4.08 -10.29 4.53
N LYS A 110 -5.11 -10.10 5.36
CA LYS A 110 -6.51 -10.39 5.01
C LYS A 110 -7.35 -9.12 5.00
N ASN A 111 -8.55 -9.21 4.41
CA ASN A 111 -9.51 -8.10 4.32
C ASN A 111 -8.86 -6.84 3.72
N SER A 112 -8.19 -7.01 2.58
CA SER A 112 -7.51 -5.95 1.83
C SER A 112 -8.10 -5.84 0.42
N GLY A 113 -7.79 -4.75 -0.29
CA GLY A 113 -8.13 -4.55 -1.69
C GLY A 113 -6.95 -4.74 -2.64
N HIS A 114 -7.19 -4.50 -3.94
CA HIS A 114 -6.13 -4.40 -4.95
C HIS A 114 -5.10 -3.34 -4.53
N TYR A 115 -3.81 -3.68 -4.60
CA TYR A 115 -2.72 -2.88 -4.05
C TYR A 115 -1.77 -2.29 -5.10
N GLY A 116 -2.11 -2.37 -6.40
CA GLY A 116 -1.32 -1.76 -7.45
C GLY A 116 -0.18 -2.65 -7.93
N LEU A 117 1.03 -2.10 -8.00
CA LEU A 117 2.22 -2.75 -8.56
C LEU A 117 3.03 -3.41 -7.44
N SER A 118 3.13 -4.76 -7.44
CA SER A 118 3.90 -5.50 -6.42
C SER A 118 5.36 -5.07 -6.33
N GLY A 119 5.97 -4.74 -7.48
CA GLY A 119 7.35 -4.25 -7.56
C GLY A 119 7.63 -3.01 -6.70
N TYR A 120 6.64 -2.13 -6.50
CA TYR A 120 6.79 -0.95 -5.65
C TYR A 120 7.10 -1.32 -4.19
N TYR A 121 6.48 -2.39 -3.69
CA TYR A 121 6.70 -2.87 -2.33
C TYR A 121 7.99 -3.68 -2.24
N ALA A 122 8.25 -4.56 -3.21
CA ALA A 122 9.48 -5.35 -3.25
C ALA A 122 10.72 -4.45 -3.26
N GLU A 123 10.69 -3.34 -4.02
CA GLU A 123 11.77 -2.36 -4.07
C GLU A 123 12.08 -1.75 -2.69
N GLN A 124 11.09 -1.60 -1.79
CA GLN A 124 11.33 -1.11 -0.43
C GLN A 124 12.23 -2.07 0.38
N ALA A 125 12.07 -3.39 0.18
CA ALA A 125 12.91 -4.40 0.81
C ALA A 125 14.29 -4.47 0.16
N VAL A 126 14.36 -4.40 -1.17
CA VAL A 126 15.62 -4.40 -1.93
C VAL A 126 16.50 -3.21 -1.52
N LYS A 127 15.92 -2.02 -1.32
CA LYS A 127 16.63 -0.82 -0.79
C LYS A 127 17.21 -1.01 0.63
N LYS A 128 16.88 -2.12 1.30
CA LYS A 128 17.42 -2.52 2.61
C LYS A 128 18.33 -3.75 2.53
N ASN A 129 18.81 -4.10 1.32
CA ASN A 129 19.63 -5.30 1.06
C ASN A 129 18.91 -6.61 1.44
N LEU A 130 17.60 -6.68 1.20
CA LEU A 130 16.78 -7.87 1.43
C LEU A 130 16.18 -8.38 0.10
N ILE A 131 15.85 -9.66 0.07
CA ILE A 131 15.03 -10.28 -0.99
C ILE A 131 13.57 -10.28 -0.51
N ALA A 132 12.63 -10.05 -1.43
CA ALA A 132 11.20 -10.08 -1.14
C ALA A 132 10.44 -10.96 -2.14
N MET A 133 9.46 -11.68 -1.62
CA MET A 133 8.43 -12.39 -2.38
C MET A 133 7.08 -11.85 -1.91
N ILE A 134 6.26 -11.36 -2.85
CA ILE A 134 5.00 -10.62 -2.59
C ILE A 134 3.89 -11.19 -3.45
#